data_AF-A0A424Y019-F1
#
_entry.id   AF-A0A424Y019-F1
#
_cell.length_a   1.000
_cell.length_b   1.000
_cell.length_c   1.000
_cell.angle_alpha   90.00
_cell.angle_beta   90.00
_cell.angle_gamma   90.00
#
_symmetry.space_group_name_H-M   'P 1'
#
loop_
_entity.id
_entity.type
_entity.pdbx_description
1 polymer ?
#
loop_
_entity_poly.entity_id
_entity_poly.type
_entity_poly.pdbx_seq_one_letter_code
_entity_poly.pdbx_strand_id
1 'polypeptide(L)'
;MNKKYPVIVHFPYMLQAMVPEPVRHLAKFLNPGIDESLSGTYTPDNLFLDQKEAKSFLTQCSEFGEQFKKPSDMAWHGVKKTDDFYSDTSLALRWEISTYGQDNKMSQEDHDLLKAQQLMLLEYVYEKRVTELQDINSSLGQSWQEFDQALGIERDDELFKDLERGAVLTSSYHNFRKFIWAFTRLVQDDACFLISGDEIQAELEDMGVDWITASPEKYFSVFPEGMNLVSGTLKPWTRNAFPDNYKEFVCFLSVSQASK
;
A
#
# COMPACT_ATOMS: atom_id res chain seq x y z
N MET A 1 32.32 -3.53 -15.63
CA MET A 1 31.45 -4.22 -14.64
C MET A 1 30.12 -3.48 -14.63
N ASN A 2 29.02 -4.12 -15.04
CA ASN A 2 27.70 -3.49 -14.97
C ASN A 2 27.33 -3.31 -13.49
N LYS A 3 27.20 -2.06 -13.04
CA LYS A 3 26.73 -1.73 -11.70
C LYS A 3 25.27 -2.20 -11.62
N LYS A 4 24.99 -3.30 -10.92
CA LYS A 4 23.63 -3.76 -10.68
C LYS A 4 23.05 -2.91 -9.56
N TYR A 5 22.13 -2.01 -9.90
CA TYR A 5 21.38 -1.25 -8.90
C TYR A 5 20.36 -2.17 -8.20
N PRO A 6 20.08 -1.94 -6.91
CA PRO A 6 18.99 -2.65 -6.23
C PRO A 6 17.65 -2.31 -6.89
N VAL A 7 16.68 -3.22 -6.78
CA VAL A 7 15.31 -2.90 -7.19
C VAL A 7 14.72 -1.93 -6.17
N ILE A 8 14.12 -0.84 -6.64
CA ILE A 8 13.49 0.15 -5.76
C ILE A 8 11.98 0.07 -5.95
N VAL A 9 11.26 -0.10 -4.86
CA VAL A 9 9.79 -0.26 -4.84
C VAL A 9 9.19 0.83 -3.95
N HIS A 10 8.15 1.51 -4.42
CA HIS A 10 7.43 2.51 -3.62
C HIS A 10 6.77 1.86 -2.40
N PHE A 11 6.80 2.58 -1.28
CA PHE A 11 6.18 2.22 -0.01
C PHE A 11 5.60 3.46 0.67
N PRO A 12 4.42 3.38 1.30
CA PRO A 12 3.55 2.20 1.41
C PRO A 12 2.65 2.00 0.18
N TYR A 13 2.62 2.96 -0.75
CA TYR A 13 1.63 3.00 -1.81
C TYR A 13 1.95 2.09 -2.99
N MET A 14 0.93 1.37 -3.47
CA MET A 14 0.99 0.54 -4.67
C MET A 14 0.46 1.25 -5.93
N LEU A 15 -0.27 2.35 -5.77
CA LEU A 15 -0.77 3.14 -6.89
C LEU A 15 0.02 4.43 -7.10
N GLN A 16 0.34 4.70 -8.36
CA GLN A 16 1.03 5.92 -8.78
C GLN A 16 0.26 7.20 -8.42
N ALA A 17 -1.07 7.14 -8.42
CA ALA A 17 -1.92 8.29 -8.09
C ALA A 17 -1.71 8.78 -6.65
N MET A 18 -1.36 7.87 -5.73
CA MET A 18 -1.16 8.16 -4.30
C MET A 18 0.20 8.81 -4.01
N VAL A 19 1.13 8.76 -4.95
CA VAL A 19 2.51 9.26 -4.78
C VAL A 19 2.68 10.62 -5.46
N PRO A 20 3.42 11.58 -4.86
CA PRO A 20 3.72 12.86 -5.50
C PRO A 20 4.47 12.72 -6.83
N GLU A 21 4.08 13.49 -7.83
CA GLU A 21 4.63 13.41 -9.20
C GLU A 21 6.16 13.42 -9.31
N PRO A 22 6.90 14.27 -8.55
CA PRO A 22 8.36 14.37 -8.67
C PRO A 22 9.11 13.08 -8.33
N VAL A 23 8.51 12.17 -7.54
CA VAL A 23 9.18 10.94 -7.07
C VAL A 23 8.63 9.67 -7.72
N ARG A 24 7.53 9.74 -8.48
CA ARG A 24 6.88 8.57 -9.11
C ARG A 24 7.84 7.73 -9.95
N HIS A 25 8.72 8.37 -10.71
CA HIS A 25 9.64 7.72 -11.65
C HIS A 25 10.89 7.11 -10.99
N LEU A 26 11.10 7.36 -9.70
CA LEU A 26 12.29 6.90 -8.97
C LEU A 26 12.16 5.43 -8.54
N ALA A 27 10.95 4.89 -8.41
CA ALA A 27 10.74 3.52 -7.99
C ALA A 27 9.60 2.86 -8.78
N LYS A 28 9.56 1.53 -8.72
CA LYS A 28 8.46 0.74 -9.26
C LYS A 28 7.33 0.63 -8.24
N PHE A 29 6.12 0.43 -8.71
CA PHE A 29 4.96 0.20 -7.85
C PHE A 29 4.72 -1.31 -7.67
N LEU A 30 4.51 -1.77 -6.44
CA LEU A 30 4.26 -3.19 -6.19
C LEU A 30 2.93 -3.61 -6.82
N ASN A 31 2.96 -4.64 -7.66
CA ASN A 31 1.78 -5.30 -8.21
C ASN A 31 1.59 -6.65 -7.48
N PRO A 32 0.55 -6.81 -6.65
CA PRO A 32 0.29 -8.04 -5.90
C PRO A 32 -0.28 -9.20 -6.75
N GLY A 33 -0.31 -9.05 -8.08
CA GLY A 33 -0.79 -10.07 -9.01
C GLY A 33 -2.18 -9.81 -9.60
N ILE A 34 -2.66 -8.56 -9.60
CA ILE A 34 -4.00 -8.21 -10.12
C ILE A 34 -3.94 -7.88 -11.60
N ASP A 35 -3.00 -7.00 -11.97
CA ASP A 35 -2.87 -6.48 -13.32
C ASP A 35 -1.77 -7.23 -14.08
N GLU A 36 -1.92 -7.29 -15.40
CA GLU A 36 -0.82 -7.75 -16.26
C GLU A 36 0.38 -6.82 -16.06
N SER A 37 1.61 -7.31 -16.29
CA SER A 37 2.84 -6.57 -16.00
C SER A 37 2.90 -5.25 -16.77
N LEU A 38 2.47 -4.15 -16.13
CA LEU A 38 2.51 -2.80 -16.67
C LEU A 38 3.92 -2.22 -16.54
N SER A 39 4.32 -1.38 -17.50
CA SER A 39 5.56 -0.61 -17.40
C SER A 39 5.54 0.25 -16.14
N GLY A 40 6.57 0.12 -15.29
CA GLY A 40 6.67 0.86 -14.02
C GLY A 40 6.16 0.10 -12.79
N THR A 41 5.72 -1.15 -12.95
CA THR A 41 5.35 -2.03 -11.82
C THR A 41 6.44 -3.06 -11.51
N TYR A 42 6.46 -3.51 -10.26
CA TYR A 42 7.23 -4.64 -9.78
C TYR A 42 6.25 -5.75 -9.40
N THR A 43 6.23 -6.82 -10.17
CA THR A 43 5.46 -8.02 -9.85
C THR A 43 6.41 -9.05 -9.22
N PRO A 44 6.16 -9.50 -7.98
CA PRO A 44 6.93 -10.57 -7.37
C PRO A 44 6.88 -11.87 -8.20
N ASP A 45 7.99 -12.59 -8.27
CA ASP A 45 8.05 -13.90 -8.95
C ASP A 45 7.48 -15.03 -8.07
N ASN A 46 7.35 -14.79 -6.76
CA ASN A 46 6.91 -15.74 -5.75
C ASN A 46 5.46 -15.47 -5.29
N LEU A 47 4.57 -15.03 -6.17
CA LEU A 47 3.15 -14.90 -5.83
C LEU A 47 2.54 -16.29 -5.62
N PHE A 48 1.73 -16.43 -4.56
CA PHE A 48 1.07 -17.69 -4.24
C PHE A 48 -0.19 -17.89 -5.10
N LEU A 49 -1.02 -16.85 -5.20
CA LEU A 49 -2.21 -16.81 -6.03
C LEU A 49 -1.85 -16.30 -7.42
N ASP A 50 -2.36 -16.99 -8.44
CA ASP A 50 -2.32 -16.47 -9.81
C ASP A 50 -3.29 -15.30 -10.01
N GLN A 51 -3.25 -14.65 -11.17
CA GLN A 51 -4.10 -13.50 -11.46
C GLN A 51 -5.60 -13.80 -11.38
N LYS A 52 -6.01 -15.00 -11.78
CA LYS A 52 -7.42 -15.42 -11.79
C LYS A 52 -7.89 -15.70 -10.35
N GLU A 53 -7.05 -16.35 -9.56
CA GLU A 53 -7.28 -16.63 -8.14
C GLU A 53 -7.31 -15.35 -7.32
N ALA A 54 -6.40 -14.41 -7.57
CA ALA A 54 -6.38 -13.09 -6.94
C ALA A 54 -7.68 -12.32 -7.23
N LYS A 55 -8.15 -12.31 -8.48
CA LYS A 55 -9.44 -11.70 -8.86
C LYS A 55 -10.62 -12.41 -8.17
N SER A 56 -10.62 -13.74 -8.15
CA SER A 56 -11.66 -14.52 -7.47
C SER A 56 -11.70 -14.23 -5.97
N PHE A 57 -10.54 -14.09 -5.33
CA PHE A 57 -10.44 -13.73 -3.91
C PHE A 57 -11.06 -12.37 -3.65
N LEU A 58 -10.73 -11.36 -4.46
CA LEU A 58 -11.29 -10.01 -4.32
C LEU A 58 -12.81 -9.99 -4.52
N THR A 59 -13.34 -10.74 -5.49
CA THR A 59 -14.79 -10.88 -5.68
C THR A 59 -15.45 -11.46 -4.42
N GLN A 60 -14.88 -12.49 -3.82
CA GLN A 60 -15.43 -13.09 -2.60
C GLN A 60 -15.35 -12.15 -1.40
N CYS A 61 -14.27 -11.37 -1.26
CA CYS A 61 -14.18 -10.34 -0.23
C CYS A 61 -15.26 -9.28 -0.40
N SER A 62 -15.56 -8.87 -1.64
CA SER A 62 -16.65 -7.95 -1.94
C SER A 62 -18.01 -8.55 -1.57
N GLU A 63 -18.31 -9.77 -2.04
CA GLU A 63 -19.56 -10.48 -1.75
C GLU A 63 -19.76 -10.71 -0.24
N PHE A 64 -18.69 -11.00 0.49
CA PHE A 64 -18.73 -11.13 1.94
C PHE A 64 -19.02 -9.79 2.62
N GLY A 65 -18.38 -8.71 2.20
CA GLY A 65 -18.62 -7.37 2.72
C GLY A 65 -20.07 -6.90 2.51
N GLU A 66 -20.67 -7.22 1.36
CA GLU A 66 -22.05 -6.87 1.01
C GLU A 66 -23.11 -7.53 1.91
N GLN A 67 -22.77 -8.62 2.61
CA GLN A 67 -23.68 -9.28 3.54
C GLN A 67 -23.93 -8.46 4.82
N PHE A 68 -23.09 -7.48 5.11
CA PHE A 68 -23.17 -6.67 6.33
C PHE A 68 -23.75 -5.29 6.05
N LYS A 69 -24.75 -4.90 6.84
CA LYS A 69 -25.34 -3.55 6.75
C LYS A 69 -24.47 -2.47 7.39
N LYS A 70 -23.58 -2.85 8.31
CA LYS A 70 -22.70 -1.95 9.04
C LYS A 70 -21.28 -2.51 9.10
N PRO A 71 -20.24 -1.69 8.85
CA PRO A 71 -18.84 -2.11 9.00
C PRO A 71 -18.50 -2.60 10.41
N SER A 72 -19.17 -2.07 11.44
CA SER A 72 -19.01 -2.50 12.84
C SER A 72 -19.39 -3.97 13.05
N ASP A 73 -20.40 -4.44 12.33
CA ASP A 73 -20.91 -5.81 12.47
C ASP A 73 -19.88 -6.77 11.86
N MET A 74 -19.33 -6.42 10.70
CA MET A 74 -18.22 -7.13 10.07
C MET A 74 -16.97 -7.18 10.97
N ALA A 75 -16.56 -6.06 11.56
CA ALA A 75 -15.41 -6.00 12.45
C ALA A 75 -15.60 -6.87 13.71
N TRP A 76 -16.81 -6.90 14.28
CA TRP A 76 -17.13 -7.76 15.41
C TRP A 76 -17.03 -9.26 15.08
N HIS A 77 -17.40 -9.65 13.86
CA HIS A 77 -17.19 -11.00 13.36
C HIS A 77 -15.70 -11.36 13.25
N GLY A 78 -14.84 -10.39 12.91
CA GLY A 78 -13.38 -10.59 12.89
C GLY A 78 -12.75 -10.68 14.29
N VAL A 79 -13.17 -9.85 15.23
CA VAL A 79 -12.61 -9.82 16.60
C VAL A 79 -12.92 -11.09 17.39
N LYS A 80 -14.08 -11.72 17.17
CA LYS A 80 -14.46 -12.98 17.84
C LYS A 80 -13.70 -14.23 17.39
N LYS A 81 -13.01 -14.19 16.24
CA LYS A 81 -12.22 -15.28 15.69
C LYS A 81 -10.77 -14.82 15.49
N THR A 82 -10.16 -14.32 16.56
CA THR A 82 -8.93 -13.51 16.51
C THR A 82 -7.70 -14.27 16.00
N ASP A 83 -7.73 -15.60 15.92
CA ASP A 83 -6.66 -16.39 15.30
C ASP A 83 -6.91 -16.76 13.83
N ASP A 84 -8.13 -16.55 13.29
CA ASP A 84 -8.54 -17.30 12.10
C ASP A 84 -9.60 -16.60 11.22
N PHE A 85 -9.56 -15.28 11.12
CA PHE A 85 -10.44 -14.52 10.20
C PHE A 85 -10.38 -15.03 8.75
N TYR A 86 -9.23 -15.55 8.33
CA TYR A 86 -9.03 -16.06 6.99
C TYR A 86 -9.45 -17.53 6.81
N SER A 87 -9.48 -18.37 7.85
CA SER A 87 -9.77 -19.81 7.71
C SER A 87 -11.23 -20.14 7.39
N ASP A 88 -12.16 -19.29 7.79
CA ASP A 88 -13.60 -19.49 7.57
C ASP A 88 -14.15 -18.79 6.32
N THR A 89 -13.29 -18.12 5.54
CA THR A 89 -13.72 -17.62 4.23
C THR A 89 -14.03 -18.80 3.31
N SER A 90 -15.03 -18.67 2.44
CA SER A 90 -15.34 -19.69 1.45
C SER A 90 -14.14 -20.02 0.56
N LEU A 91 -13.15 -19.13 0.45
CA LEU A 91 -11.85 -19.39 -0.16
C LEU A 91 -11.02 -20.34 0.72
N ALA A 92 -10.80 -20.06 2.01
CA ALA A 92 -10.05 -20.97 2.87
C ALA A 92 -10.74 -22.31 3.06
N LEU A 93 -12.07 -22.36 3.11
CA LEU A 93 -12.83 -23.61 3.05
C LEU A 93 -12.72 -24.28 1.67
N ARG A 94 -12.79 -23.54 0.55
CA ARG A 94 -12.53 -24.11 -0.78
C ARG A 94 -11.09 -24.63 -0.92
N TRP A 95 -10.13 -23.97 -0.28
CA TRP A 95 -8.73 -24.34 -0.29
C TRP A 95 -8.47 -25.54 0.61
N GLU A 96 -9.07 -25.59 1.80
CA GLU A 96 -9.06 -26.74 2.69
C GLU A 96 -9.75 -27.94 2.02
N ILE A 97 -10.83 -27.73 1.26
CA ILE A 97 -11.52 -28.75 0.45
C ILE A 97 -10.72 -29.15 -0.80
N SER A 98 -10.03 -28.22 -1.48
CA SER A 98 -9.23 -28.53 -2.69
C SER A 98 -7.91 -29.21 -2.36
N THR A 99 -7.36 -28.98 -1.16
CA THR A 99 -6.19 -29.69 -0.62
C THR A 99 -6.58 -30.93 0.19
N TYR A 100 -7.87 -31.17 0.44
CA TYR A 100 -8.37 -32.38 1.12
C TYR A 100 -8.11 -33.63 0.27
N GLY A 101 -6.99 -34.30 0.55
CA GLY A 101 -6.56 -35.52 -0.16
C GLY A 101 -5.27 -35.40 -0.97
N GLN A 102 -4.64 -34.22 -0.99
CA GLN A 102 -3.23 -34.10 -1.40
C GLN A 102 -2.36 -34.09 -0.14
N ASP A 103 -1.38 -35.00 -0.05
CA ASP A 103 -0.42 -35.12 1.07
C ASP A 103 0.49 -33.87 1.27
N ASN A 104 0.22 -32.75 0.59
CA ASN A 104 0.90 -31.48 0.79
C ASN A 104 0.25 -30.71 1.93
N LYS A 105 0.71 -30.95 3.16
CA LYS A 105 0.56 -29.96 4.24
C LYS A 105 1.24 -28.68 3.77
N MET A 106 0.46 -27.62 3.53
CA MET A 106 0.97 -26.31 3.19
C MET A 106 2.01 -25.89 4.24
N SER A 107 3.20 -25.47 3.79
CA SER A 107 4.24 -25.05 4.72
C SER A 107 3.82 -23.76 5.42
N GLN A 108 4.39 -23.49 6.60
CA GLN A 108 4.16 -22.20 7.27
C GLN A 108 4.59 -21.02 6.38
N GLU A 109 5.62 -21.22 5.57
CA GLU A 109 6.13 -20.22 4.63
C GLU A 109 5.15 -19.87 3.52
N ASP A 110 4.47 -20.88 2.98
CA ASP A 110 3.42 -20.74 1.96
C ASP A 110 2.20 -20.01 2.53
N HIS A 111 1.83 -20.33 3.77
CA HIS A 111 0.73 -19.68 4.47
C HIS A 111 1.02 -18.19 4.73
N ASP A 112 2.23 -17.87 5.17
CA ASP A 112 2.67 -16.49 5.37
C ASP A 112 2.69 -15.71 4.05
N LEU A 113 3.14 -16.34 2.96
CA LEU A 113 3.15 -15.74 1.63
C LEU A 113 1.73 -15.49 1.09
N LEU A 114 0.82 -16.46 1.23
CA LEU A 114 -0.60 -16.31 0.89
C LEU A 114 -1.23 -15.16 1.66
N LYS A 115 -1.03 -15.10 2.98
CA LYS A 115 -1.55 -14.03 3.84
C LYS A 115 -0.99 -12.67 3.44
N ALA A 116 0.31 -12.58 3.16
CA ALA A 116 0.95 -11.35 2.70
C ALA A 116 0.35 -10.89 1.37
N GLN A 117 0.19 -11.79 0.40
CA GLN A 117 -0.42 -11.45 -0.88
C GLN A 117 -1.87 -11.00 -0.72
N GLN A 118 -2.70 -11.73 0.04
CA GLN A 118 -4.10 -11.36 0.31
C GLN A 118 -4.21 -9.96 0.94
N LEU A 119 -3.35 -9.64 1.90
CA LEU A 119 -3.31 -8.32 2.52
C LEU A 119 -2.99 -7.22 1.51
N MET A 120 -2.01 -7.44 0.63
CA MET A 120 -1.69 -6.48 -0.43
C MET A 120 -2.78 -6.37 -1.49
N LEU A 121 -3.46 -7.46 -1.83
CA LEU A 121 -4.61 -7.41 -2.74
C LEU A 121 -5.71 -6.50 -2.19
N LEU A 122 -6.03 -6.62 -0.90
CA LEU A 122 -7.02 -5.78 -0.24
C LEU A 122 -6.59 -4.31 -0.19
N GLU A 123 -5.33 -4.04 0.18
CA GLU A 123 -4.81 -2.68 0.23
C GLU A 123 -4.77 -2.02 -1.16
N TYR A 124 -4.42 -2.78 -2.20
CA TYR A 124 -4.45 -2.29 -3.59
C TYR A 124 -5.86 -1.84 -4.00
N VAL A 125 -6.87 -2.65 -3.69
CA VAL A 125 -8.27 -2.29 -3.96
C VAL A 125 -8.68 -1.09 -3.11
N TYR A 126 -8.26 -1.02 -1.85
CA TYR A 126 -8.52 0.12 -0.99
C TYR A 126 -7.95 1.42 -1.56
N GLU A 127 -6.67 1.44 -1.93
CA GLU A 127 -6.03 2.60 -2.57
C GLU A 127 -6.81 3.02 -3.83
N LYS A 128 -7.21 2.05 -4.67
CA LYS A 128 -7.99 2.34 -5.88
C LYS A 128 -9.31 3.03 -5.55
N ARG A 129 -10.03 2.56 -4.52
CA ARG A 129 -11.27 3.20 -4.07
C ARG A 129 -11.03 4.60 -3.52
N VAL A 130 -9.95 4.82 -2.79
CA VAL A 130 -9.57 6.15 -2.29
C VAL A 130 -9.31 7.10 -3.46
N THR A 131 -8.55 6.67 -4.46
CA THR A 131 -8.31 7.48 -5.68
C THR A 131 -9.62 7.77 -6.43
N GLU A 132 -10.48 6.77 -6.63
CA GLU A 132 -11.79 6.95 -7.28
C GLU A 132 -12.67 7.97 -6.53
N LEU A 133 -12.67 7.94 -5.20
CA LEU A 133 -13.41 8.91 -4.38
C LEU A 133 -12.82 10.32 -4.46
N GLN A 134 -11.49 10.44 -4.51
CA GLN A 134 -10.83 11.74 -4.71
C GLN A 134 -11.18 12.34 -6.08
N ASP A 135 -11.22 11.51 -7.13
CA ASP A 135 -11.63 11.94 -8.47
C ASP A 135 -13.09 12.40 -8.50
N ILE A 136 -14.01 11.65 -7.88
CA ILE A 136 -15.42 12.04 -7.75
C ILE A 136 -15.54 13.36 -6.98
N ASN A 137 -14.82 13.52 -5.87
CA ASN A 137 -14.86 14.75 -5.08
C ASN A 137 -14.33 15.96 -5.88
N SER A 138 -13.26 15.76 -6.66
CA SER A 138 -12.68 16.81 -7.50
C SER A 138 -13.64 17.24 -8.62
N SER A 139 -14.27 16.27 -9.32
CA SER A 139 -15.23 16.54 -10.39
C SER A 139 -16.50 17.21 -9.88
N LEU A 140 -17.02 16.78 -8.72
CA LEU A 140 -18.14 17.45 -8.05
C LEU A 140 -17.77 18.90 -7.70
N GLY A 141 -16.56 19.13 -7.18
CA GLY A 141 -16.05 20.46 -6.91
C GLY A 141 -15.99 21.36 -8.16
N GLN A 142 -15.61 20.82 -9.32
CA GLN A 142 -15.62 21.54 -10.58
C GLN A 142 -17.05 21.87 -11.05
N SER A 143 -17.97 20.91 -11.02
CA SER A 143 -19.38 21.15 -11.39
C SER A 143 -20.04 22.21 -10.51
N TRP A 144 -19.69 22.24 -9.22
CA TRP A 144 -20.15 23.30 -8.31
C TRP A 144 -19.60 24.68 -8.69
N GLN A 145 -18.33 24.77 -9.08
CA GLN A 145 -17.74 26.03 -9.55
C GLN A 145 -18.42 26.55 -10.82
N GLU A 146 -18.70 25.65 -11.77
CA GLU A 146 -19.43 25.99 -13.01
C GLU A 146 -20.85 26.47 -12.71
N PHE A 147 -21.53 25.84 -11.75
CA PHE A 147 -22.88 26.24 -11.33
C PHE A 147 -22.89 27.63 -10.67
N ASP A 148 -21.95 27.91 -9.77
CA ASP A 148 -21.83 29.22 -9.12
C ASP A 148 -21.55 30.32 -10.17
N GLN A 149 -20.69 30.01 -11.17
CA GLN A 149 -20.42 30.91 -12.28
C GLN A 149 -21.66 31.14 -13.16
N ALA A 150 -22.45 30.10 -13.44
CA ALA A 150 -23.69 30.21 -14.22
C ALA A 150 -24.76 31.05 -13.50
N LEU A 151 -24.77 31.03 -12.16
CA LEU A 151 -25.64 31.86 -11.33
C LEU A 151 -25.13 33.29 -11.14
N GLY A 152 -23.92 33.61 -11.60
CA GLY A 152 -23.29 34.91 -11.42
C GLY A 152 -22.91 35.20 -9.96
N ILE A 153 -22.71 34.16 -9.15
CA ILE A 153 -22.26 34.29 -7.77
C ILE A 153 -20.75 34.54 -7.79
N GLU A 154 -20.34 35.76 -7.47
CA GLU A 154 -18.92 36.09 -7.30
C GLU A 154 -18.46 35.57 -5.93
N ARG A 155 -17.28 34.93 -5.87
CA ARG A 155 -16.74 34.29 -4.66
C ARG A 155 -16.52 35.23 -3.45
N ASP A 156 -16.67 36.54 -3.66
CA ASP A 156 -16.55 37.55 -2.61
C ASP A 156 -17.85 37.81 -1.84
N ASP A 157 -18.98 37.22 -2.27
CA ASP A 157 -20.23 37.27 -1.51
C ASP A 157 -20.11 36.44 -0.22
N GLU A 158 -19.94 37.14 0.92
CA GLU A 158 -19.80 36.55 2.26
C GLU A 158 -20.95 35.59 2.62
N LEU A 159 -22.12 35.73 2.00
CA LEU A 159 -23.30 34.89 2.21
C LEU A 159 -23.09 33.41 1.81
N PHE A 160 -22.11 33.13 0.94
CA PHE A 160 -21.84 31.79 0.42
C PHE A 160 -20.53 31.17 0.94
N LYS A 161 -19.76 31.89 1.77
CA LYS A 161 -18.53 31.37 2.39
C LYS A 161 -18.82 30.25 3.40
N ASP A 162 -19.97 30.29 4.07
CA ASP A 162 -20.41 29.28 5.05
C ASP A 162 -21.01 28.01 4.41
N LEU A 163 -21.27 28.04 3.10
CA LEU A 163 -21.44 26.80 2.33
C LEU A 163 -20.05 26.22 2.08
N GLU A 164 -19.36 25.83 3.15
CA GLU A 164 -18.28 24.85 3.06
C GLU A 164 -18.92 23.57 2.54
N ARG A 165 -19.00 23.47 1.21
CA ARG A 165 -19.35 22.26 0.46
C ARG A 165 -18.20 21.28 0.71
N GLY A 166 -18.24 20.69 1.90
CA GLY A 166 -17.11 20.03 2.52
C GLY A 166 -16.51 19.01 1.57
N ALA A 167 -15.24 19.20 1.24
CA ALA A 167 -14.45 18.12 0.66
C ALA A 167 -14.64 16.90 1.57
N VAL A 168 -14.98 15.75 0.99
CA VAL A 168 -14.97 14.50 1.74
C VAL A 168 -13.55 14.33 2.27
N LEU A 169 -13.35 14.61 3.56
CA LEU A 169 -12.09 14.42 4.24
C LEU A 169 -11.83 12.91 4.24
N THR A 170 -11.04 12.46 3.26
CA THR A 170 -10.42 11.15 3.27
C THR A 170 -9.22 11.25 4.19
N SER A 171 -9.46 11.32 5.50
CA SER A 171 -8.38 11.15 6.49
C SER A 171 -7.99 9.67 6.48
N SER A 172 -7.19 9.29 5.48
CA SER A 172 -6.67 7.95 5.32
C SER A 172 -5.56 7.73 6.32
N TYR A 173 -5.93 7.39 7.56
CA TYR A 173 -4.98 6.89 8.56
C TYR A 173 -4.54 5.49 8.12
N HIS A 174 -3.57 5.41 7.21
CA HIS A 174 -2.97 4.17 6.79
C HIS A 174 -2.06 3.67 7.91
N ASN A 175 -2.47 2.60 8.61
CA ASN A 175 -1.58 1.91 9.54
C ASN A 175 -0.58 1.06 8.76
N PHE A 176 0.37 1.73 8.10
CA PHE A 176 1.30 1.08 7.18
C PHE A 176 2.26 0.13 7.89
N ARG A 177 2.42 0.23 9.21
CA ARG A 177 3.23 -0.69 10.02
C ARG A 177 2.88 -2.14 9.69
N LYS A 178 1.59 -2.45 9.63
CA LYS A 178 1.08 -3.81 9.33
C LYS A 178 1.49 -4.29 7.94
N PHE A 179 1.71 -3.38 6.99
CA PHE A 179 2.05 -3.72 5.62
C PHE A 179 3.54 -4.00 5.42
N ILE A 180 4.42 -3.50 6.30
CA ILE A 180 5.87 -3.75 6.19
C ILE A 180 6.16 -5.26 6.17
N TRP A 181 5.44 -6.05 6.97
CA TRP A 181 5.53 -7.51 6.93
C TRP A 181 5.22 -8.06 5.53
N ALA A 182 4.08 -7.68 4.97
CA ALA A 182 3.62 -8.21 3.69
C ALA A 182 4.51 -7.77 2.52
N PHE A 183 4.94 -6.50 2.51
CA PHE A 183 5.90 -5.98 1.54
C PHE A 183 7.22 -6.74 1.59
N THR A 184 7.78 -6.92 2.79
CA THR A 184 9.06 -7.65 2.95
C THR A 184 8.95 -9.12 2.56
N ARG A 185 7.77 -9.73 2.71
CA ARG A 185 7.55 -11.13 2.31
C ARG A 185 7.45 -11.30 0.79
N LEU A 186 6.84 -10.34 0.10
CA LEU A 186 6.63 -10.39 -1.36
C LEU A 186 7.82 -9.86 -2.17
N VAL A 187 8.59 -8.92 -1.62
CA VAL A 187 9.66 -8.26 -2.36
C VAL A 187 11.01 -8.97 -2.09
N GLN A 188 11.86 -9.10 -3.12
CA GLN A 188 13.16 -9.78 -3.02
C GLN A 188 14.12 -9.10 -2.01
N ASP A 189 15.09 -9.86 -1.51
CA ASP A 189 16.00 -9.44 -0.42
C ASP A 189 16.94 -8.29 -0.81
N ASP A 190 17.19 -8.08 -2.10
CA ASP A 190 18.06 -7.01 -2.62
C ASP A 190 17.30 -5.71 -2.94
N ALA A 191 16.01 -5.63 -2.60
CA ALA A 191 15.21 -4.45 -2.85
C ALA A 191 15.29 -3.40 -1.73
N CYS A 192 15.09 -2.15 -2.10
CA CYS A 192 14.90 -1.04 -1.17
C CYS A 192 13.51 -0.41 -1.35
N PHE A 193 12.90 -0.02 -0.25
CA PHE A 193 11.60 0.66 -0.24
C PHE A 193 11.77 2.18 -0.29
N LEU A 194 11.27 2.81 -1.35
CA LEU A 194 11.24 4.27 -1.47
C LEU A 194 10.00 4.81 -0.76
N ILE A 195 10.21 5.69 0.21
CA ILE A 195 9.14 6.38 0.93
C ILE A 195 9.04 7.84 0.46
N SER A 196 7.80 8.34 0.40
CA SER A 196 7.50 9.73 0.12
C SER A 196 6.71 10.32 1.28
N GLY A 197 7.29 11.25 2.02
CA GLY A 197 6.62 11.98 3.09
C GLY A 197 7.31 11.83 4.45
N ASP A 198 7.39 12.95 5.17
CA ASP A 198 8.09 13.05 6.45
C ASP A 198 7.37 12.25 7.56
N GLU A 199 6.04 12.09 7.47
CA GLU A 199 5.25 11.32 8.43
C GLU A 199 5.63 9.84 8.45
N ILE A 200 5.77 9.23 7.26
CA ILE A 200 6.20 7.82 7.13
C ILE A 200 7.63 7.65 7.63
N GLN A 201 8.50 8.62 7.34
CA GLN A 201 9.89 8.60 7.79
C GLN A 201 9.98 8.65 9.32
N ALA A 202 9.23 9.55 9.96
CA ALA A 202 9.19 9.69 11.41
C ALA A 202 8.63 8.43 12.09
N GLU A 203 7.57 7.84 11.55
CA GLU A 203 6.99 6.63 12.10
C GLU A 203 7.91 5.41 11.91
N LEU A 204 8.71 5.35 10.83
CA LEU A 204 9.77 4.35 10.66
C LEU A 204 10.94 4.58 11.63
N GLU A 205 11.28 5.84 11.94
CA GLU A 205 12.27 6.16 12.96
C GLU A 205 11.82 5.67 14.34
N ASP A 206 10.55 5.89 14.70
CA ASP A 206 9.93 5.35 15.92
C ASP A 206 9.97 3.82 15.98
N MET A 207 9.98 3.16 14.82
CA MET A 207 10.14 1.71 14.71
C MET A 207 11.58 1.22 14.84
N GLY A 208 12.55 2.14 14.91
CA GLY A 208 13.98 1.84 15.04
C GLY A 208 14.74 1.83 13.70
N VAL A 209 14.24 2.51 12.67
CA VAL A 209 15.02 2.75 11.44
C VAL A 209 16.07 3.82 11.70
N ASP A 210 17.34 3.44 11.61
CA ASP A 210 18.48 4.37 11.71
C ASP A 210 18.72 5.04 10.34
N TRP A 211 18.38 6.33 10.20
CA TRP A 211 18.56 7.09 8.95
C TRP A 211 19.98 7.64 8.79
N ILE A 212 20.57 7.43 7.61
CA ILE A 212 21.91 7.92 7.26
C ILE A 212 21.85 8.61 5.89
N THR A 213 22.54 9.73 5.72
CA THR A 213 22.69 10.40 4.42
C THR A 213 23.29 9.44 3.38
N ALA A 214 22.61 9.29 2.25
CA ALA A 214 22.98 8.34 1.22
C ALA A 214 23.41 9.06 -0.06
N SER A 215 24.44 8.52 -0.73
CA SER A 215 24.83 9.00 -2.06
C SER A 215 23.89 8.41 -3.13
N PRO A 216 23.25 9.25 -3.98
CA PRO A 216 22.36 8.77 -5.03
C PRO A 216 23.01 7.81 -6.02
N GLU A 217 24.32 7.93 -6.27
CA GLU A 217 25.07 7.09 -7.21
C GLU A 217 25.09 5.59 -6.86
N LYS A 218 24.72 5.24 -5.62
CA LYS A 218 24.58 3.87 -5.14
C LYS A 218 23.25 3.24 -5.57
N TYR A 219 22.20 4.05 -5.77
CA TYR A 219 20.82 3.59 -5.94
C TYR A 219 20.24 3.95 -7.32
N PHE A 220 20.61 5.10 -7.86
CA PHE A 220 20.07 5.62 -9.11
C PHE A 220 21.18 5.90 -10.13
N SER A 221 20.82 5.80 -11.41
CA SER A 221 21.64 6.33 -12.51
C SER A 221 21.42 7.81 -12.73
N VAL A 222 20.20 8.30 -12.48
CA VAL A 222 19.79 9.70 -12.58
C VAL A 222 18.93 10.04 -11.37
N PHE A 223 19.40 10.95 -10.53
CA PHE A 223 18.67 11.44 -9.36
C PHE A 223 18.36 12.93 -9.55
N PRO A 224 17.12 13.39 -9.31
CA PRO A 224 16.76 14.79 -9.52
C PRO A 224 17.63 15.74 -8.69
N GLU A 225 18.10 16.83 -9.31
CA GLU A 225 18.85 17.86 -8.61
C GLU A 225 17.99 18.53 -7.52
N GLY A 226 18.60 18.85 -6.38
CA GLY A 226 17.92 19.53 -5.27
C GLY A 226 17.07 18.62 -4.37
N MET A 227 17.12 17.30 -4.56
CA MET A 227 16.57 16.33 -3.61
C MET A 227 17.65 15.84 -2.64
N ASN A 228 17.25 15.57 -1.40
CA ASN A 228 18.07 14.89 -0.40
C ASN A 228 17.67 13.42 -0.35
N LEU A 229 18.66 12.54 -0.32
CA LEU A 229 18.47 11.10 -0.17
C LEU A 229 19.03 10.64 1.18
N VAL A 230 18.20 10.00 1.97
CA VAL A 230 18.64 9.28 3.18
C VAL A 230 18.26 7.80 3.02
N SER A 231 19.14 6.92 3.49
CA SER A 231 18.87 5.49 3.59
C SER A 231 18.72 5.08 5.03
N GLY A 232 17.69 4.31 5.32
CA GLY A 232 17.43 3.71 6.61
C GLY A 232 17.53 2.20 6.52
N THR A 233 17.89 1.54 7.62
CA THR A 233 17.80 0.08 7.71
C THR A 233 17.06 -0.31 8.98
N LEU A 234 15.98 -1.06 8.83
CA LEU A 234 15.29 -1.67 9.96
C LEU A 234 16.03 -2.96 10.35
N LYS A 235 16.50 -3.04 11.60
CA LYS A 235 17.14 -4.23 12.16
C LYS A 235 16.08 -5.16 12.77
N PRO A 236 16.27 -6.49 12.79
CA PRO A 236 15.24 -7.46 13.21
C PRO A 236 14.88 -7.45 14.71
N TRP A 237 15.49 -6.58 15.53
CA TRP A 237 15.58 -6.80 16.98
C TRP A 237 14.77 -5.84 17.87
N THR A 238 13.67 -5.27 17.37
CA THR A 238 12.69 -4.56 18.19
C THR A 238 11.51 -5.46 18.55
N ARG A 239 11.68 -6.22 19.64
CA ARG A 239 10.76 -7.20 20.28
C ARG A 239 9.28 -6.78 20.45
N ASN A 240 8.92 -5.53 20.18
CA ASN A 240 7.59 -4.98 20.45
C ASN A 240 6.80 -4.55 19.22
N ALA A 241 7.39 -4.59 18.01
CA ALA A 241 6.74 -3.98 16.86
C ALA A 241 6.03 -5.00 15.96
N PHE A 242 6.51 -6.25 15.85
CA PHE A 242 6.06 -7.16 14.79
C PHE A 242 6.20 -8.66 15.12
N PRO A 243 5.42 -9.55 14.46
CA PRO A 243 5.60 -11.00 14.58
C PRO A 243 7.01 -11.44 14.13
N ASP A 244 7.55 -12.47 14.78
CA ASP A 244 8.96 -12.92 14.79
C ASP A 244 9.64 -13.28 13.43
N ASN A 245 9.05 -12.94 12.27
CA ASN A 245 9.41 -13.48 10.95
C ASN A 245 9.79 -12.41 9.89
N TYR A 246 10.57 -11.39 10.25
CA TYR A 246 11.07 -10.42 9.26
C TYR A 246 12.43 -10.84 8.71
N LYS A 247 12.69 -10.46 7.45
CA LYS A 247 14.01 -10.60 6.83
C LYS A 247 15.08 -9.86 7.64
N GLU A 248 16.31 -10.35 7.60
CA GLU A 248 17.40 -9.87 8.46
C GLU A 248 17.68 -8.37 8.32
N PHE A 249 17.40 -7.74 7.18
CA PHE A 249 17.51 -6.29 7.01
C PHE A 249 16.49 -5.79 5.99
N VAL A 250 15.80 -4.70 6.33
CA VAL A 250 14.91 -4.01 5.39
C VAL A 250 15.49 -2.64 5.06
N CYS A 251 15.80 -2.42 3.78
CA CYS A 251 16.33 -1.16 3.28
C CYS A 251 15.17 -0.19 2.97
N PHE A 252 15.24 1.01 3.54
CA PHE A 252 14.34 2.13 3.20
C PHE A 252 15.15 3.29 2.60
N LEU A 253 14.55 4.02 1.68
CA LEU A 253 15.07 5.24 1.08
C LEU A 253 14.03 6.32 1.27
N SER A 254 14.38 7.44 1.90
CA SER A 254 13.53 8.62 1.96
C SER A 254 14.08 9.71 1.07
N VAL A 255 13.18 10.35 0.33
CA VAL A 255 13.50 11.48 -0.55
C VAL A 255 12.70 12.69 -0.10
N SER A 256 13.42 13.75 0.27
CA SER A 256 12.83 15.04 0.60
C SER A 256 13.37 16.13 -0.33
N GLN A 257 12.52 17.11 -0.64
CA GLN A 257 13.00 18.31 -1.35
C GLN A 257 13.86 19.13 -0.39
N ALA A 258 15.02 19.61 -0.84
CA ALA A 258 15.78 20.56 -0.05
C ALA A 258 14.94 21.81 0.16
N SER A 259 14.61 22.14 1.42
CA SER A 259 14.02 23.43 1.75
C SER A 259 14.96 24.52 1.26
N LYS A 260 14.51 25.30 0.27
CA LYS A 260 15.24 26.47 -0.23
C LYS A 260 15.28 27.58 0.81
#